data_AF-A0ABD1DST6-F1
#
_entry.id   AF-A0ABD1DST6-F1
#
_cell.length_a   1.000
_cell.length_b   1.000
_cell.length_c   1.000
_cell.angle_alpha   90.00
_cell.angle_beta   90.00
_cell.angle_gamma   90.00
#
_symmetry.space_group_name_H-M   'P 1'
#
loop_
_entity.id
_entity.type
_entity.pdbx_description
1 polymer ?
#
loop_
_entity_poly.entity_id
_entity_poly.type
_entity_poly.pdbx_seq_one_letter_code
_entity_poly.pdbx_strand_id
1 'polypeptide(L)'
;MRWLLVGIVCCAVSHAHSEEIGATQSLNRKLESNAKLLRSSLDELVAPLGKLDLKFRTPAIRKAADSVTGIARSVADIGRKLADGFDKIAARRTESVENVAETVSSPFDELAQFFADEAPGHVANLERLMGGVSGGEFRTALEGVNKASEDSSKAVDRLTRGALKSSGDPTTPDVGSSLLKIRDQVEVLARAIESSASNIMEANSQMEIAGLVAPLIDIPFDPKVWFEFILFDFEVAAAVDRYQTTVRNVHTDLSAAVRRLDIFAQNKDLQPLIESHSEAYTRIYYELTNRNQTDVATIQRGFESIRTNISDIMNITGTQFYTEMHAAEDALATMFLARNSFAAQCSRNHIPSITASLAPLQGEIVTCLSRERLHLPRLGENVNKVLQLLQTNNVDFAADISSCTRFPLASPNDQGLNQARGCLETNVDELNQYGQLLSSELDQLQTVVQLEADASVFRTNLCIKQSTNEAASLLKGIQRTINRCAVTGM
;
A
#
# COMPACT_ATOMS: atom_id res chain seq x y z
N MET A 1 -95.86 27.98 9.95
CA MET A 1 -95.74 28.33 11.38
C MET A 1 -94.76 27.33 11.98
N ARG A 2 -93.61 27.75 12.55
CA ARG A 2 -93.38 27.89 14.01
C ARG A 2 -93.71 26.57 14.75
N TRP A 3 -92.78 25.79 15.32
CA TRP A 3 -91.53 26.11 16.05
C TRP A 3 -90.38 25.10 15.85
N LEU A 4 -89.23 25.38 16.48
CA LEU A 4 -87.92 24.69 16.42
C LEU A 4 -87.49 24.18 17.83
N LEU A 5 -86.52 23.25 17.87
CA LEU A 5 -85.59 22.89 18.97
C LEU A 5 -86.10 22.08 20.19
N VAL A 6 -85.63 20.82 20.33
CA VAL A 6 -84.67 20.24 21.34
C VAL A 6 -84.46 18.74 20.97
N GLY A 7 -83.33 18.04 21.14
CA GLY A 7 -81.97 18.51 21.47
C GLY A 7 -81.03 17.46 22.14
N ILE A 8 -80.28 16.69 21.32
CA ILE A 8 -79.02 15.95 21.64
C ILE A 8 -79.08 14.69 22.55
N VAL A 9 -78.32 13.64 22.14
CA VAL A 9 -77.44 12.71 22.93
C VAL A 9 -77.63 11.21 22.61
N CYS A 10 -76.60 10.62 21.97
CA CYS A 10 -76.18 9.19 21.95
C CYS A 10 -77.17 8.07 21.50
N CYS A 11 -76.78 7.02 20.78
CA CYS A 11 -75.47 6.55 20.32
C CYS A 11 -75.50 6.15 18.83
N ALA A 12 -74.50 6.55 18.07
CA ALA A 12 -74.05 5.80 16.90
C ALA A 12 -72.78 5.04 17.31
N VAL A 13 -72.84 3.70 17.36
CA VAL A 13 -71.65 2.86 17.57
C VAL A 13 -71.46 1.96 16.36
N SER A 14 -70.36 2.24 15.67
CA SER A 14 -69.70 1.45 14.65
C SER A 14 -69.77 -0.06 14.88
N HIS A 15 -70.25 -0.81 13.88
CA HIS A 15 -69.83 -2.20 13.66
C HIS A 15 -68.60 -2.23 12.75
N ALA A 16 -67.44 -1.92 13.33
CA ALA A 16 -66.17 -2.43 12.83
C ALA A 16 -65.97 -3.80 13.47
N HIS A 17 -66.31 -4.88 12.76
CA HIS A 17 -65.95 -6.23 13.20
C HIS A 17 -64.45 -6.43 12.97
N SER A 18 -63.66 -6.25 14.02
CA SER A 18 -62.36 -6.91 14.13
C SER A 18 -62.63 -8.40 14.25
N GLU A 19 -62.54 -9.13 13.15
CA GLU A 19 -62.62 -10.60 13.16
C GLU A 19 -61.40 -11.15 13.92
N GLU A 20 -61.61 -11.59 15.17
CA GLU A 20 -60.59 -12.30 15.94
C GLU A 20 -60.36 -13.68 15.32
N ILE A 21 -59.11 -14.02 15.00
CA ILE A 21 -58.78 -15.38 14.61
C ILE A 21 -58.84 -16.26 15.85
N GLY A 22 -59.96 -16.96 16.04
CA GLY A 22 -60.10 -18.06 16.99
C GLY A 22 -59.30 -19.28 16.53
N ALA A 23 -57.98 -19.19 16.56
CA ALA A 23 -57.10 -20.24 16.10
C ALA A 23 -57.24 -21.49 16.98
N THR A 24 -57.56 -22.63 16.37
CA THR A 24 -57.78 -23.87 17.13
C THR A 24 -56.50 -24.28 17.87
N GLN A 25 -56.63 -24.93 19.03
CA GLN A 25 -55.46 -25.40 19.81
C GLN A 25 -54.53 -26.35 19.01
N SER A 26 -55.04 -26.98 17.94
CA SER A 26 -54.24 -27.77 17.00
C SER A 26 -53.38 -26.89 16.07
N LEU A 27 -53.92 -25.75 15.61
CA LEU A 27 -53.21 -24.81 14.73
C LEU A 27 -52.07 -24.10 15.47
N ASN A 28 -52.32 -23.57 16.68
CA ASN A 28 -51.28 -22.87 17.45
C ASN A 28 -50.08 -23.79 17.75
N ARG A 29 -50.32 -25.05 18.15
CA ARG A 29 -49.25 -26.02 18.37
C ARG A 29 -48.45 -26.32 17.10
N LYS A 30 -49.09 -26.32 15.91
CA LYS A 30 -48.39 -26.49 14.63
C LYS A 30 -47.55 -25.26 14.28
N LEU A 31 -48.08 -24.05 14.46
CA LEU A 31 -47.33 -22.81 14.20
C LEU A 31 -46.12 -22.67 15.13
N GLU A 32 -46.30 -22.91 16.44
CA GLU A 32 -45.22 -22.93 17.44
C GLU A 32 -44.14 -23.98 17.07
N SER A 33 -44.57 -25.20 16.69
CA SER A 33 -43.64 -26.26 16.26
C SER A 33 -42.88 -25.88 14.99
N ASN A 34 -43.56 -25.30 13.99
CA ASN A 34 -42.94 -24.95 12.71
C ASN A 34 -42.00 -23.74 12.86
N ALA A 35 -42.34 -22.76 13.71
CA ALA A 35 -41.46 -21.65 14.07
C ALA A 35 -40.18 -22.14 14.77
N LYS A 36 -40.29 -23.08 15.72
CA LYS A 36 -39.11 -23.70 16.37
C LYS A 36 -38.23 -24.49 15.39
N LEU A 37 -38.84 -25.23 14.46
CA LEU A 37 -38.10 -25.93 13.40
C LEU A 37 -37.39 -24.94 12.47
N LEU A 38 -38.05 -23.85 12.06
CA LEU A 38 -37.43 -22.79 11.26
C LEU A 38 -36.24 -22.14 11.99
N ARG A 39 -36.37 -21.81 13.29
CA ARG A 39 -35.22 -21.31 14.09
C ARG A 39 -34.03 -22.27 14.07
N SER A 40 -34.27 -23.57 14.24
CA SER A 40 -33.22 -24.60 14.17
C SER A 40 -32.47 -24.57 12.84
N SER A 41 -33.18 -24.55 11.70
CA SER A 41 -32.56 -24.49 10.38
C SER A 41 -31.81 -23.17 10.12
N LEU A 42 -32.22 -22.06 10.74
CA LEU A 42 -31.52 -20.77 10.67
C LEU A 42 -30.28 -20.71 11.57
N ASP A 43 -30.25 -21.47 12.67
CA ASP A 43 -29.05 -21.64 13.48
C ASP A 43 -28.04 -22.56 12.78
N GLU A 44 -28.51 -23.62 12.10
CA GLU A 44 -27.70 -24.44 11.19
C GLU A 44 -27.12 -23.64 10.02
N LEU A 45 -27.88 -22.66 9.48
CA LEU A 45 -27.43 -21.76 8.41
C LEU A 45 -26.18 -20.94 8.80
N VAL A 46 -26.07 -20.52 10.07
CA VAL A 46 -24.95 -19.69 10.55
C VAL A 46 -23.83 -20.50 11.22
N ALA A 47 -24.06 -21.76 11.58
CA ALA A 47 -23.05 -22.61 12.21
C ALA A 47 -21.73 -22.74 11.43
N PRO A 48 -21.71 -22.81 10.07
CA PRO A 48 -20.46 -22.83 9.31
C PRO A 48 -19.64 -21.53 9.40
N LEU A 49 -20.24 -20.40 9.78
CA LEU A 49 -19.56 -19.09 9.79
C LEU A 49 -18.44 -18.99 10.83
N GLY A 50 -18.49 -19.79 11.90
CA GLY A 50 -17.39 -19.88 12.87
C GLY A 50 -16.08 -20.38 12.25
N LYS A 51 -16.15 -21.05 11.08
CA LYS A 51 -14.98 -21.47 10.28
C LYS A 51 -14.40 -20.32 9.42
N LEU A 52 -15.16 -19.24 9.22
CA LEU A 52 -14.82 -18.10 8.36
C LEU A 52 -14.33 -16.87 9.14
N ASP A 53 -14.26 -16.92 10.47
CA ASP A 53 -13.74 -15.84 11.34
C ASP A 53 -12.18 -15.73 11.30
N LEU A 54 -11.57 -16.18 10.19
CA LEU A 54 -10.14 -16.16 9.94
C LEU A 54 -9.77 -14.92 9.12
N LYS A 55 -8.61 -14.33 9.42
CA LYS A 55 -8.06 -13.22 8.62
C LYS A 55 -7.43 -13.74 7.33
N PHE A 56 -8.27 -14.02 6.33
CA PHE A 56 -7.84 -14.45 5.00
C PHE A 56 -6.93 -13.40 4.34
N ARG A 57 -5.74 -13.82 3.88
CA ARG A 57 -4.74 -12.94 3.26
C ARG A 57 -5.18 -12.43 1.88
N THR A 58 -5.61 -13.34 1.00
CA THR A 58 -5.91 -12.98 -0.39
C THR A 58 -7.27 -12.26 -0.54
N PRO A 59 -7.37 -11.25 -1.42
CA PRO A 59 -8.62 -10.54 -1.67
C PRO A 59 -9.77 -11.45 -2.13
N ALA A 60 -9.51 -12.41 -3.02
CA ALA A 60 -10.49 -13.37 -3.52
C ALA A 60 -11.14 -14.21 -2.41
N ILE A 61 -10.33 -14.82 -1.52
CA ILE A 61 -10.84 -15.68 -0.44
C ILE A 61 -11.62 -14.86 0.57
N ARG A 62 -11.11 -13.68 0.96
CA ARG A 62 -11.82 -12.75 1.85
C ARG A 62 -13.18 -12.36 1.27
N LYS A 63 -13.22 -11.92 0.00
CA LYS A 63 -14.45 -11.48 -0.66
C LYS A 63 -15.48 -12.61 -0.85
N ALA A 64 -15.03 -13.85 -1.02
CA ALA A 64 -15.90 -15.03 -0.99
C ALA A 64 -16.48 -15.27 0.42
N ALA A 65 -15.63 -15.25 1.46
CA ALA A 65 -16.05 -15.41 2.85
C ALA A 65 -17.04 -14.31 3.30
N ASP A 66 -16.78 -13.05 2.95
CA ASP A 66 -17.66 -11.91 3.21
C ASP A 66 -19.04 -12.12 2.54
N SER A 67 -19.06 -12.67 1.32
CA SER A 67 -20.32 -12.88 0.58
C SER A 67 -21.14 -14.06 1.10
N VAL A 68 -20.48 -15.16 1.49
CA VAL A 68 -21.15 -16.27 2.21
C VAL A 68 -21.69 -15.79 3.56
N THR A 69 -20.90 -15.01 4.30
CA THR A 69 -21.24 -14.52 5.63
C THR A 69 -22.39 -13.50 5.61
N GLY A 70 -22.40 -12.59 4.63
CA GLY A 70 -23.48 -11.62 4.45
C GLY A 70 -24.82 -12.32 4.21
N ILE A 71 -24.88 -13.22 3.22
CA ILE A 71 -26.11 -13.96 2.91
C ILE A 71 -26.58 -14.80 4.11
N ALA A 72 -25.67 -15.54 4.75
CA ALA A 72 -26.01 -16.39 5.89
C ALA A 72 -26.60 -15.59 7.06
N ARG A 73 -26.03 -14.43 7.38
CA ARG A 73 -26.50 -13.57 8.47
C ARG A 73 -27.83 -12.88 8.12
N SER A 74 -27.95 -12.25 6.95
CA SER A 74 -29.19 -11.56 6.57
C SER A 74 -30.39 -12.52 6.49
N VAL A 75 -30.22 -13.70 5.90
CA VAL A 75 -31.31 -14.70 5.86
C VAL A 75 -31.61 -15.26 7.27
N ALA A 76 -30.59 -15.51 8.10
CA ALA A 76 -30.80 -15.98 9.47
C ALA A 76 -31.55 -14.96 10.35
N ASP A 77 -31.13 -13.70 10.32
CA ASP A 77 -31.66 -12.67 11.21
C ASP A 77 -33.08 -12.25 10.82
N ILE A 78 -33.37 -12.10 9.52
CA ILE A 78 -34.75 -11.83 9.06
C ILE A 78 -35.64 -13.07 9.26
N GLY A 79 -35.11 -14.28 9.01
CA GLY A 79 -35.82 -15.53 9.28
C GLY A 79 -36.15 -15.73 10.76
N ARG A 80 -35.28 -15.29 11.68
CA ARG A 80 -35.56 -15.32 13.13
C ARG A 80 -36.68 -14.36 13.50
N LYS A 81 -36.69 -13.13 12.96
CA LYS A 81 -37.82 -12.19 13.12
C LYS A 81 -39.14 -12.82 12.67
N LEU A 82 -39.14 -13.51 11.52
CA LEU A 82 -40.31 -14.20 11.00
C LEU A 82 -40.78 -15.33 11.93
N ALA A 83 -39.87 -16.19 12.39
CA ALA A 83 -40.18 -17.26 13.34
C ALA A 83 -40.69 -16.72 14.68
N ASP A 84 -40.08 -15.65 15.20
CA ASP A 84 -40.53 -14.95 16.41
C ASP A 84 -41.91 -14.33 16.26
N GLY A 85 -42.25 -13.82 15.07
CA GLY A 85 -43.59 -13.35 14.73
C GLY A 85 -44.63 -14.47 14.87
N PHE A 86 -44.40 -15.61 14.21
CA PHE A 86 -45.33 -16.75 14.29
C PHE A 86 -45.41 -17.40 15.67
N ASP A 87 -44.33 -17.40 16.46
CA ASP A 87 -44.32 -17.91 17.84
C ASP A 87 -45.17 -17.00 18.76
N LYS A 88 -45.09 -15.67 18.59
CA LYS A 88 -45.94 -14.69 19.29
C LYS A 88 -47.42 -14.88 18.94
N ILE A 89 -47.72 -15.08 17.66
CA ILE A 89 -49.09 -15.36 17.18
C ILE A 89 -49.62 -16.68 17.78
N ALA A 90 -48.80 -17.73 17.77
CA ALA A 90 -49.18 -19.03 18.34
C ALA A 90 -49.41 -18.99 19.87
N ALA A 91 -48.69 -18.12 20.58
CA ALA A 91 -48.88 -17.92 22.02
C ALA A 91 -50.18 -17.17 22.36
N ARG A 92 -50.75 -16.39 21.42
CA ARG A 92 -51.99 -15.63 21.61
C ARG A 92 -53.20 -16.48 21.22
N ARG A 93 -54.24 -16.49 22.06
CA ARG A 93 -55.46 -17.32 21.85
C ARG A 93 -56.51 -16.64 20.99
N THR A 94 -56.50 -15.32 20.97
CA THR A 94 -57.25 -14.45 20.08
C THR A 94 -56.33 -13.31 19.69
N GLU A 95 -56.23 -13.05 18.39
CA GLU A 95 -55.49 -11.91 17.84
C GLU A 95 -56.22 -11.44 16.57
N SER A 96 -56.20 -10.13 16.31
CA SER A 96 -56.82 -9.58 15.11
C SER A 96 -56.00 -9.99 13.89
N VAL A 97 -56.69 -10.29 12.78
CA VAL A 97 -56.09 -10.58 11.48
C VAL A 97 -55.06 -9.50 11.08
N GLU A 98 -55.37 -8.24 11.41
CA GLU A 98 -54.55 -7.06 11.12
C GLU A 98 -53.24 -7.05 11.91
N ASN A 99 -53.26 -7.34 13.23
CA ASN A 99 -52.05 -7.45 14.04
C ASN A 99 -51.19 -8.67 13.66
N VAL A 100 -51.84 -9.78 13.27
CA VAL A 100 -51.15 -10.97 12.73
C VAL A 100 -50.39 -10.58 11.46
N ALA A 101 -51.06 -9.91 10.51
CA ALA A 101 -50.44 -9.45 9.27
C ALA A 101 -49.27 -8.49 9.54
N GLU A 102 -49.47 -7.44 10.32
CA GLU A 102 -48.41 -6.47 10.68
C GLU A 102 -47.17 -7.16 11.30
N THR A 103 -47.39 -8.16 12.15
CA THR A 103 -46.33 -8.90 12.86
C THR A 103 -45.44 -9.75 11.94
N VAL A 104 -45.96 -10.26 10.81
CA VAL A 104 -45.19 -11.13 9.89
C VAL A 104 -44.93 -10.54 8.51
N SER A 105 -45.65 -9.52 8.06
CA SER A 105 -45.39 -8.86 6.77
C SER A 105 -44.07 -8.10 6.77
N SER A 106 -43.71 -7.39 7.84
CA SER A 106 -42.44 -6.65 7.91
C SER A 106 -41.19 -7.53 7.68
N PRO A 107 -41.04 -8.72 8.30
CA PRO A 107 -39.97 -9.66 7.94
C PRO A 107 -40.02 -10.19 6.50
N PHE A 108 -41.20 -10.29 5.87
CA PHE A 108 -41.30 -10.65 4.45
C PHE A 108 -40.84 -9.51 3.53
N ASP A 109 -41.18 -8.26 3.86
CA ASP A 109 -40.73 -7.08 3.14
C ASP A 109 -39.21 -6.89 3.26
N GLU A 110 -38.64 -7.12 4.46
CA GLU A 110 -37.18 -7.15 4.66
C GLU A 110 -36.49 -8.24 3.82
N LEU A 111 -37.05 -9.46 3.74
CA LEU A 111 -36.52 -10.51 2.87
C LEU A 111 -36.59 -10.11 1.39
N ALA A 112 -37.74 -9.58 0.94
CA ALA A 112 -37.92 -9.14 -0.43
C ALA A 112 -36.94 -8.02 -0.81
N GLN A 113 -36.70 -7.07 0.10
CA GLN A 113 -35.70 -6.03 -0.08
C GLN A 113 -34.28 -6.59 -0.14
N PHE A 114 -33.91 -7.47 0.78
CA PHE A 114 -32.60 -8.14 0.76
C PHE A 114 -32.35 -8.88 -0.57
N PHE A 115 -33.36 -9.60 -1.09
CA PHE A 115 -33.25 -10.30 -2.36
C PHE A 115 -33.19 -9.38 -3.59
N ALA A 116 -33.74 -8.17 -3.51
CA ALA A 116 -33.66 -7.16 -4.56
C ALA A 116 -32.34 -6.38 -4.54
N ASP A 117 -31.88 -5.94 -3.36
CA ASP A 117 -30.84 -4.92 -3.20
C ASP A 117 -29.45 -5.51 -2.92
N GLU A 118 -29.34 -6.53 -2.06
CA GLU A 118 -28.06 -7.02 -1.52
C GLU A 118 -27.64 -8.38 -2.09
N ALA A 119 -28.57 -9.34 -2.13
CA ALA A 119 -28.33 -10.70 -2.58
C ALA A 119 -27.70 -10.79 -3.98
N PRO A 120 -28.09 -10.00 -5.00
CA PRO A 120 -27.50 -10.09 -6.34
C PRO A 120 -26.00 -9.77 -6.35
N GLY A 121 -25.56 -8.82 -5.51
CA GLY A 121 -24.15 -8.45 -5.40
C GLY A 121 -23.30 -9.57 -4.79
N HIS A 122 -23.81 -10.24 -3.76
CA HIS A 122 -23.16 -11.39 -3.15
C HIS A 122 -23.13 -12.61 -4.09
N VAL A 123 -24.25 -12.93 -4.76
CA VAL A 123 -24.31 -14.04 -5.73
C VAL A 123 -23.35 -13.81 -6.89
N ALA A 124 -23.32 -12.62 -7.50
CA ALA A 124 -22.39 -12.31 -8.58
C ALA A 124 -20.92 -12.41 -8.15
N ASN A 125 -20.60 -12.09 -6.89
CA ASN A 125 -19.26 -12.29 -6.34
C ASN A 125 -18.91 -13.78 -6.20
N LEU A 126 -19.83 -14.60 -5.70
CA LEU A 126 -19.65 -16.05 -5.53
C LEU A 126 -19.59 -16.78 -6.87
N GLU A 127 -20.47 -16.48 -7.82
CA GLU A 127 -20.42 -17.06 -9.17
C GLU A 127 -19.10 -16.72 -9.89
N ARG A 128 -18.59 -15.49 -9.74
CA ARG A 128 -17.30 -15.08 -10.31
C ARG A 128 -16.09 -15.76 -9.65
N LEU A 129 -16.14 -15.99 -8.33
CA LEU A 129 -15.01 -16.51 -7.56
C LEU A 129 -14.98 -18.04 -7.47
N MET A 130 -16.15 -18.68 -7.44
CA MET A 130 -16.31 -20.13 -7.18
C MET A 130 -16.89 -20.90 -8.37
N GLY A 131 -17.42 -20.21 -9.38
CA GLY A 131 -17.77 -20.78 -10.68
C GLY A 131 -18.83 -21.89 -10.69
N GLY A 132 -19.12 -22.34 -11.92
CA GLY A 132 -19.76 -23.61 -12.27
C GLY A 132 -20.86 -24.10 -11.31
N VAL A 133 -20.57 -25.21 -10.64
CA VAL A 133 -21.55 -25.96 -9.84
C VAL A 133 -21.87 -25.26 -8.53
N SER A 134 -20.87 -24.88 -7.73
CA SER A 134 -21.09 -24.28 -6.41
C SER A 134 -21.81 -22.92 -6.50
N GLY A 135 -21.47 -22.07 -7.47
CA GLY A 135 -22.18 -20.81 -7.71
C GLY A 135 -23.64 -21.03 -8.13
N GLY A 136 -23.88 -22.00 -9.02
CA GLY A 136 -25.22 -22.37 -9.47
C GLY A 136 -26.09 -23.00 -8.38
N GLU A 137 -25.53 -23.89 -7.56
CA GLU A 137 -26.20 -24.47 -6.38
C GLU A 137 -26.57 -23.38 -5.38
N PHE A 138 -25.64 -22.46 -5.08
CA PHE A 138 -25.87 -21.36 -4.16
C PHE A 138 -26.98 -20.43 -4.66
N ARG A 139 -26.93 -20.02 -5.93
CA ARG A 139 -27.98 -19.20 -6.55
C ARG A 139 -29.34 -19.91 -6.55
N THR A 140 -29.37 -21.19 -6.91
CA THR A 140 -30.62 -22.00 -6.93
C THR A 140 -31.23 -22.11 -5.52
N ALA A 141 -30.41 -22.32 -4.50
CA ALA A 141 -30.87 -22.33 -3.10
C ALA A 141 -31.47 -20.97 -2.69
N LEU A 142 -30.83 -19.87 -3.09
CA LEU A 142 -31.25 -18.52 -2.76
C LEU A 142 -32.54 -18.10 -3.49
N GLU A 143 -32.64 -18.42 -4.79
CA GLU A 143 -33.88 -18.31 -5.58
C GLU A 143 -35.03 -19.13 -4.94
N GLY A 144 -34.71 -20.32 -4.41
CA GLY A 144 -35.63 -21.17 -3.65
C GLY A 144 -36.17 -20.50 -2.40
N VAL A 145 -35.29 -19.93 -1.56
CA VAL A 145 -35.70 -19.18 -0.34
C VAL A 145 -36.54 -17.95 -0.72
N ASN A 146 -36.15 -17.16 -1.72
CA ASN A 146 -36.94 -16.00 -2.16
C ASN A 146 -38.34 -16.42 -2.62
N LYS A 147 -38.44 -17.46 -3.45
CA LYS A 147 -39.75 -17.95 -3.93
C LYS A 147 -40.62 -18.48 -2.79
N ALA A 148 -40.03 -19.20 -1.83
CA ALA A 148 -40.76 -19.66 -0.64
C ALA A 148 -41.22 -18.49 0.24
N SER A 149 -40.42 -17.43 0.35
CA SER A 149 -40.77 -16.17 1.03
C SER A 149 -41.95 -15.48 0.34
N GLU A 150 -41.87 -15.26 -0.97
CA GLU A 150 -42.94 -14.66 -1.77
C GLU A 150 -44.26 -15.44 -1.69
N ASP A 151 -44.23 -16.77 -1.83
CA ASP A 151 -45.41 -17.62 -1.75
C ASP A 151 -46.03 -17.59 -0.33
N SER A 152 -45.20 -17.40 0.70
CA SER A 152 -45.63 -17.28 2.10
C SER A 152 -46.23 -15.91 2.41
N SER A 153 -45.63 -14.82 1.92
CA SER A 153 -46.20 -13.48 1.98
C SER A 153 -47.56 -13.44 1.28
N LYS A 154 -47.66 -13.98 0.05
CA LYS A 154 -48.94 -14.12 -0.68
C LYS A 154 -49.96 -14.98 0.07
N ALA A 155 -49.53 -15.96 0.88
CA ALA A 155 -50.42 -16.75 1.73
C ALA A 155 -50.94 -15.94 2.93
N VAL A 156 -50.08 -15.19 3.62
CA VAL A 156 -50.46 -14.26 4.70
C VAL A 156 -51.42 -13.19 4.18
N ASP A 157 -51.11 -12.53 3.07
CA ASP A 157 -52.00 -11.56 2.45
C ASP A 157 -53.37 -12.13 2.05
N ARG A 158 -53.41 -13.42 1.67
CA ARG A 158 -54.67 -14.10 1.30
C ARG A 158 -55.50 -14.45 2.52
N LEU A 159 -54.89 -14.75 3.67
CA LEU A 159 -55.61 -14.88 4.93
C LEU A 159 -56.09 -13.51 5.43
N THR A 160 -55.24 -12.48 5.31
CA THR A 160 -55.56 -11.09 5.66
C THR A 160 -56.74 -10.56 4.86
N ARG A 161 -56.79 -10.85 3.55
CA ARG A 161 -57.92 -10.53 2.67
C ARG A 161 -59.07 -11.55 2.72
N GLY A 162 -58.83 -12.73 3.29
CA GLY A 162 -59.72 -13.91 3.22
C GLY A 162 -60.61 -14.12 4.43
N ALA A 163 -60.35 -13.43 5.55
CA ALA A 163 -61.21 -13.43 6.74
C ALA A 163 -62.70 -13.17 6.38
N LEU A 164 -62.94 -12.28 5.40
CA LEU A 164 -64.26 -11.91 4.89
C LEU A 164 -65.09 -13.01 4.18
N LYS A 165 -64.57 -14.23 3.93
CA LYS A 165 -65.37 -15.33 3.36
C LYS A 165 -65.08 -16.71 3.95
N SER A 166 -65.84 -17.02 5.01
CA SER A 166 -66.28 -18.35 5.49
C SER A 166 -65.49 -19.59 5.07
N SER A 167 -64.88 -20.24 6.06
CA SER A 167 -64.53 -21.66 6.13
C SER A 167 -65.18 -22.58 5.08
N GLY A 168 -64.35 -23.25 4.27
CA GLY A 168 -64.81 -24.38 3.45
C GLY A 168 -63.99 -24.72 2.21
N ASP A 169 -63.19 -23.77 1.69
CA ASP A 169 -62.45 -23.98 0.44
C ASP A 169 -61.08 -24.66 0.68
N PRO A 170 -60.82 -25.88 0.14
CA PRO A 170 -59.54 -26.57 0.25
C PRO A 170 -58.38 -25.87 -0.49
N THR A 171 -58.64 -24.76 -1.20
CA THR A 171 -57.61 -23.93 -1.85
C THR A 171 -57.07 -22.80 -0.96
N THR A 172 -57.60 -22.63 0.26
CA THR A 172 -57.12 -21.62 1.22
C THR A 172 -55.70 -21.97 1.70
N PRO A 173 -54.66 -21.12 1.51
CA PRO A 173 -53.29 -21.47 1.86
C PRO A 173 -53.06 -21.65 3.37
N ASP A 174 -52.55 -22.80 3.78
CA ASP A 174 -52.11 -23.04 5.17
C ASP A 174 -50.74 -22.38 5.40
N VAL A 175 -50.71 -21.33 6.23
CA VAL A 175 -49.47 -20.66 6.69
C VAL A 175 -48.52 -21.62 7.40
N GLY A 176 -49.03 -22.66 8.06
CA GLY A 176 -48.20 -23.73 8.62
C GLY A 176 -47.41 -24.47 7.55
N SER A 177 -48.02 -24.74 6.39
CA SER A 177 -47.33 -25.35 5.23
C SER A 177 -46.32 -24.40 4.57
N SER A 178 -46.59 -23.09 4.60
CA SER A 178 -45.70 -22.05 4.07
C SER A 178 -44.41 -21.91 4.89
N LEU A 179 -44.51 -21.94 6.23
CA LEU A 179 -43.34 -22.00 7.12
C LEU A 179 -42.44 -23.22 6.86
N LEU A 180 -43.05 -24.39 6.61
CA LEU A 180 -42.28 -25.60 6.28
C LEU A 180 -41.54 -25.46 4.95
N LYS A 181 -42.14 -24.83 3.93
CA LYS A 181 -41.46 -24.53 2.66
C LYS A 181 -40.27 -23.60 2.86
N ILE A 182 -40.39 -22.55 3.67
CA ILE A 182 -39.25 -21.65 3.98
C ILE A 182 -38.13 -22.44 4.67
N ARG A 183 -38.47 -23.22 5.71
CA ARG A 183 -37.52 -24.10 6.41
C ARG A 183 -36.79 -25.03 5.43
N ASP A 184 -37.51 -25.73 4.57
CA ASP A 184 -36.93 -26.68 3.61
C ASP A 184 -35.94 -26.01 2.65
N GLN A 185 -36.20 -24.76 2.23
CA GLN A 185 -35.27 -23.99 1.40
C GLN A 185 -34.10 -23.43 2.21
N VAL A 186 -34.30 -23.05 3.48
CA VAL A 186 -33.21 -22.68 4.39
C VAL A 186 -32.26 -23.87 4.65
N GLU A 187 -32.77 -25.10 4.78
CA GLU A 187 -31.94 -26.32 4.88
C GLU A 187 -31.16 -26.64 3.59
N VAL A 188 -31.67 -26.24 2.41
CA VAL A 188 -30.93 -26.33 1.14
C VAL A 188 -29.85 -25.25 1.10
N LEU A 189 -30.14 -24.03 1.52
CA LEU A 189 -29.17 -22.92 1.58
C LEU A 189 -28.07 -23.17 2.63
N ALA A 190 -28.39 -23.77 3.78
CA ALA A 190 -27.43 -24.15 4.82
C ALA A 190 -26.37 -25.14 4.28
N ARG A 191 -26.78 -26.13 3.49
CA ARG A 191 -25.86 -27.06 2.82
C ARG A 191 -24.99 -26.36 1.76
N ALA A 192 -25.54 -25.41 1.01
CA ALA A 192 -24.77 -24.60 0.07
C ALA A 192 -23.73 -23.69 0.77
N ILE A 193 -24.10 -23.11 1.92
CA ILE A 193 -23.20 -22.31 2.77
C ILE A 193 -22.12 -23.17 3.42
N GLU A 194 -22.44 -24.36 3.94
CA GLU A 194 -21.43 -25.28 4.50
C GLU A 194 -20.43 -25.74 3.44
N SER A 195 -20.92 -26.18 2.27
CA SER A 195 -20.07 -26.51 1.12
C SER A 195 -19.16 -25.34 0.75
N SER A 196 -19.72 -24.13 0.66
CA SER A 196 -18.95 -22.93 0.31
C SER A 196 -17.90 -22.55 1.35
N ALA A 197 -18.24 -22.59 2.64
CA ALA A 197 -17.31 -22.33 3.73
C ALA A 197 -16.16 -23.36 3.73
N SER A 198 -16.46 -24.65 3.50
CA SER A 198 -15.44 -25.69 3.36
C SER A 198 -14.53 -25.46 2.16
N ASN A 199 -15.06 -24.99 1.03
CA ASN A 199 -14.28 -24.69 -0.17
C ASN A 199 -13.35 -23.48 0.03
N ILE A 200 -13.82 -22.46 0.75
CA ILE A 200 -13.05 -21.27 1.11
C ILE A 200 -11.89 -21.64 2.06
N MET A 201 -12.15 -22.48 3.07
CA MET A 201 -11.11 -23.02 3.95
C MET A 201 -10.06 -23.83 3.18
N GLU A 202 -10.49 -24.75 2.32
CA GLU A 202 -9.59 -25.59 1.52
C GLU A 202 -8.72 -24.71 0.61
N ALA A 203 -9.31 -23.74 -0.10
CA ALA A 203 -8.56 -22.80 -0.91
C ALA A 203 -7.52 -22.01 -0.09
N ASN A 204 -7.86 -21.57 1.13
CA ASN A 204 -6.90 -20.91 2.01
C ASN A 204 -5.76 -21.85 2.44
N SER A 205 -6.08 -23.08 2.83
CA SER A 205 -5.06 -24.08 3.21
C SER A 205 -4.12 -24.42 2.05
N GLN A 206 -4.63 -24.52 0.81
CA GLN A 206 -3.80 -24.72 -0.37
C GLN A 206 -2.87 -23.51 -0.64
N MET A 207 -3.33 -22.27 -0.41
CA MET A 207 -2.47 -21.07 -0.48
C MET A 207 -1.40 -21.04 0.63
N GLU A 208 -1.72 -21.52 1.83
CA GLU A 208 -0.76 -21.65 2.95
C GLU A 208 0.32 -22.70 2.64
N ILE A 209 -0.08 -23.89 2.16
CA ILE A 209 0.84 -24.97 1.73
C ILE A 209 1.73 -24.52 0.57
N ALA A 210 1.22 -23.65 -0.32
CA ALA A 210 1.99 -23.05 -1.41
C ALA A 210 3.08 -22.06 -0.94
N GLY A 211 3.11 -21.71 0.35
CA GLY A 211 4.00 -20.67 0.89
C GLY A 211 3.57 -19.24 0.55
N LEU A 212 2.47 -19.06 -0.20
CA LEU A 212 1.94 -17.78 -0.66
C LEU A 212 1.20 -16.99 0.44
N VAL A 213 1.17 -17.53 1.66
CA VAL A 213 0.69 -16.84 2.86
C VAL A 213 1.85 -16.42 3.78
N ALA A 214 3.11 -16.78 3.46
CA ALA A 214 4.28 -16.45 4.28
C ALA A 214 4.60 -14.93 4.32
N PRO A 215 5.03 -14.37 5.47
CA PRO A 215 5.39 -12.95 5.61
C PRO A 215 6.56 -12.49 4.74
N LEU A 216 7.42 -13.41 4.29
CA LEU A 216 8.56 -13.14 3.39
C LEU A 216 8.16 -12.43 2.08
N ILE A 217 6.90 -12.58 1.68
CA ILE A 217 6.32 -11.98 0.48
C ILE A 217 5.94 -10.50 0.71
N ASP A 218 5.79 -10.06 1.97
CA ASP A 218 5.43 -8.68 2.33
C ASP A 218 6.61 -7.90 2.94
N ILE A 219 7.79 -8.52 3.10
CA ILE A 219 9.02 -7.79 3.49
C ILE A 219 9.38 -6.91 2.27
N PRO A 220 9.28 -5.57 2.36
CA PRO A 220 9.69 -4.71 1.27
C PRO A 220 11.18 -4.89 1.02
N PHE A 221 11.66 -4.51 -0.15
CA PHE A 221 13.08 -4.25 -0.35
C PHE A 221 13.46 -3.06 0.55
N ASP A 222 13.82 -3.32 1.82
CA ASP A 222 14.11 -2.25 2.77
C ASP A 222 15.49 -1.64 2.45
N PRO A 223 15.54 -0.39 1.95
CA PRO A 223 16.81 0.26 1.65
C PRO A 223 17.61 0.50 2.92
N LYS A 224 16.96 0.66 4.08
CA LYS A 224 17.64 0.95 5.36
C LYS A 224 18.58 -0.19 5.75
N VAL A 225 18.08 -1.42 5.76
CA VAL A 225 18.89 -2.62 6.07
C VAL A 225 20.12 -2.77 5.15
N TRP A 226 20.09 -2.24 3.93
CA TRP A 226 21.20 -2.29 2.97
C TRP A 226 22.14 -1.07 2.97
N PHE A 227 21.64 0.12 3.27
CA PHE A 227 22.45 1.35 3.31
C PHE A 227 23.02 1.67 4.70
N GLU A 228 22.38 1.21 5.78
CA GLU A 228 22.79 1.53 7.16
C GLU A 228 24.10 0.86 7.61
N PHE A 229 24.66 -0.09 6.83
CA PHE A 229 26.01 -0.60 7.08
C PHE A 229 27.12 0.33 6.53
N ILE A 230 27.19 1.50 7.16
CA ILE A 230 28.39 2.29 7.49
C ILE A 230 29.07 3.08 6.35
N LEU A 231 29.02 2.64 5.09
CA LEU A 231 29.86 3.28 4.05
C LEU A 231 29.42 4.67 3.59
N PHE A 232 28.12 4.97 3.48
CA PHE A 232 27.69 6.26 2.91
C PHE A 232 28.12 7.46 3.76
N ASP A 233 27.77 7.46 5.05
CA ASP A 233 28.13 8.57 5.94
C ASP A 233 29.64 8.63 6.20
N PHE A 234 30.34 7.50 6.13
CA PHE A 234 31.80 7.46 6.19
C PHE A 234 32.45 8.10 4.97
N GLU A 235 32.03 7.78 3.74
CA GLU A 235 32.57 8.38 2.52
C GLU A 235 32.21 9.88 2.41
N VAL A 236 30.99 10.28 2.83
CA VAL A 236 30.60 11.69 2.96
C VAL A 236 31.53 12.41 3.94
N ALA A 237 31.70 11.88 5.14
CA ALA A 237 32.56 12.49 6.17
C ALA A 237 34.02 12.56 5.70
N ALA A 238 34.54 11.50 5.06
CA ALA A 238 35.90 11.47 4.54
C ALA A 238 36.12 12.47 3.39
N ALA A 239 35.16 12.63 2.48
CA ALA A 239 35.24 13.62 1.41
C ALA A 239 35.18 15.07 1.94
N VAL A 240 34.29 15.34 2.91
CA VAL A 240 34.17 16.64 3.57
C VAL A 240 35.41 16.99 4.40
N ASP A 241 35.95 16.04 5.18
CA ASP A 241 37.18 16.26 5.97
C ASP A 241 38.40 16.53 5.08
N ARG A 242 38.56 15.79 3.96
CA ARG A 242 39.60 16.06 2.96
C ARG A 242 39.47 17.46 2.38
N TYR A 243 38.25 17.89 2.02
CA TYR A 243 37.99 19.24 1.52
C TYR A 243 38.38 20.30 2.56
N GLN A 244 37.85 20.20 3.78
CA GLN A 244 38.08 21.18 4.83
C GLN A 244 39.55 21.24 5.27
N THR A 245 40.23 20.10 5.31
CA THR A 245 41.67 20.03 5.60
C THR A 245 42.50 20.64 4.48
N THR A 246 42.13 20.41 3.21
CA THR A 246 42.77 21.06 2.06
C THR A 246 42.64 22.58 2.11
N VAL A 247 41.42 23.11 2.29
CA VAL A 247 41.18 24.56 2.41
C VAL A 247 41.96 25.17 3.59
N ARG A 248 42.03 24.46 4.73
CA ARG A 248 42.84 24.86 5.89
C ARG A 248 44.33 24.91 5.58
N ASN A 249 44.85 23.96 4.81
CA ASN A 249 46.26 23.94 4.38
C ASN A 249 46.56 25.13 3.46
N VAL A 250 45.70 25.39 2.45
CA VAL A 250 45.80 26.56 1.57
C VAL A 250 45.88 27.87 2.36
N HIS A 251 44.97 28.08 3.32
CA HIS A 251 45.03 29.24 4.21
C HIS A 251 46.33 29.34 5.03
N THR A 252 46.84 28.20 5.51
CA THR A 252 48.03 28.13 6.37
C THR A 252 49.29 28.45 5.58
N ASP A 253 49.45 27.85 4.40
CA ASP A 253 50.62 28.00 3.55
C ASP A 253 50.70 29.42 2.97
N LEU A 254 49.59 29.96 2.45
CA LEU A 254 49.53 31.35 1.96
C LEU A 254 49.80 32.35 3.11
N SER A 255 49.21 32.13 4.29
CA SER A 255 49.47 33.01 5.44
C SER A 255 50.94 32.96 5.87
N ALA A 256 51.57 31.78 5.83
CA ALA A 256 52.98 31.62 6.16
C ALA A 256 53.88 32.28 5.11
N ALA A 257 53.54 32.16 3.82
CA ALA A 257 54.26 32.79 2.72
C ALA A 257 54.20 34.32 2.78
N VAL A 258 53.01 34.91 2.96
CA VAL A 258 52.84 36.36 3.08
C VAL A 258 53.57 36.90 4.32
N ARG A 259 53.51 36.23 5.47
CA ARG A 259 54.26 36.63 6.68
C ARG A 259 55.78 36.60 6.50
N ARG A 260 56.33 35.78 5.60
CA ARG A 260 57.78 35.81 5.30
C ARG A 260 58.20 37.13 4.66
N LEU A 261 57.29 37.86 4.02
CA LEU A 261 57.55 39.19 3.47
C LEU A 261 57.73 40.27 4.55
N ASP A 262 57.41 40.00 5.82
CA ASP A 262 57.62 40.93 6.95
C ASP A 262 59.09 41.36 7.10
N ILE A 263 60.05 40.61 6.53
CA ILE A 263 61.46 41.04 6.47
C ILE A 263 61.64 42.38 5.73
N PHE A 264 60.71 42.73 4.85
CA PHE A 264 60.68 43.97 4.08
C PHE A 264 59.93 45.10 4.81
N ALA A 265 59.24 44.83 5.92
CA ALA A 265 58.31 45.78 6.56
C ALA A 265 58.98 47.07 7.10
N GLN A 266 60.30 47.06 7.32
CA GLN A 266 61.05 48.26 7.71
C GLN A 266 61.44 49.15 6.51
N ASN A 267 61.24 48.70 5.29
CA ASN A 267 61.56 49.43 4.06
C ASN A 267 60.32 50.14 3.50
N LYS A 268 60.31 51.48 3.60
CA LYS A 268 59.21 52.34 3.14
C LYS A 268 58.92 52.22 1.63
N ASP A 269 59.92 51.89 0.82
CA ASP A 269 59.80 51.79 -0.64
C ASP A 269 59.21 50.44 -1.10
N LEU A 270 59.14 49.45 -0.21
CA LEU A 270 58.50 48.14 -0.44
C LEU A 270 57.20 47.96 0.35
N GLN A 271 56.99 48.73 1.43
CA GLN A 271 55.83 48.63 2.30
C GLN A 271 54.48 48.61 1.55
N PRO A 272 54.20 49.45 0.53
CA PRO A 272 52.94 49.40 -0.22
C PRO A 272 52.69 48.07 -0.95
N LEU A 273 53.75 47.37 -1.37
CA LEU A 273 53.65 46.06 -2.01
C LEU A 273 53.35 44.95 -0.99
N ILE A 274 53.87 45.05 0.23
CA ILE A 274 53.55 44.11 1.34
C ILE A 274 52.07 44.27 1.76
N GLU A 275 51.60 45.51 1.84
CA GLU A 275 50.18 45.82 2.10
C GLU A 275 49.29 45.26 0.98
N SER A 276 49.70 45.39 -0.29
CA SER A 276 48.98 44.80 -1.44
C SER A 276 48.93 43.26 -1.40
N HIS A 277 50.01 42.58 -1.02
CA HIS A 277 50.00 41.11 -0.81
C HIS A 277 49.02 40.72 0.31
N SER A 278 49.00 41.50 1.40
CA SER A 278 48.10 41.25 2.54
C SER A 278 46.63 41.45 2.15
N GLU A 279 46.31 42.44 1.32
CA GLU A 279 44.95 42.65 0.81
C GLU A 279 44.52 41.52 -0.13
N ALA A 280 45.37 41.12 -1.09
CA ALA A 280 45.04 40.08 -2.05
C ALA A 280 44.93 38.69 -1.38
N TYR A 281 45.80 38.38 -0.40
CA TYR A 281 45.61 37.21 0.49
C TYR A 281 44.28 37.28 1.24
N THR A 282 43.91 38.44 1.76
CA THR A 282 42.65 38.63 2.50
C THR A 282 41.43 38.39 1.60
N ARG A 283 41.48 38.77 0.32
CA ARG A 283 40.42 38.42 -0.65
C ARG A 283 40.30 36.90 -0.83
N ILE A 284 41.41 36.20 -1.09
CA ILE A 284 41.41 34.73 -1.24
C ILE A 284 40.92 34.05 0.06
N TYR A 285 41.35 34.55 1.21
CA TYR A 285 40.91 34.05 2.51
C TYR A 285 39.39 34.12 2.66
N TYR A 286 38.78 35.27 2.38
CA TYR A 286 37.33 35.42 2.45
C TYR A 286 36.59 34.64 1.36
N GLU A 287 37.13 34.53 0.15
CA GLU A 287 36.53 33.72 -0.92
C GLU A 287 36.41 32.26 -0.51
N LEU A 288 37.52 31.62 -0.12
CA LEU A 288 37.53 30.23 0.33
C LEU A 288 36.64 30.02 1.57
N THR A 289 36.66 30.97 2.52
CA THR A 289 35.79 30.93 3.71
C THR A 289 34.31 30.97 3.35
N ASN A 290 33.91 31.84 2.40
CA ASN A 290 32.53 31.97 1.94
C ASN A 290 32.09 30.76 1.09
N ARG A 291 33.00 30.18 0.30
CA ARG A 291 32.74 29.00 -0.53
C ARG A 291 32.60 27.71 0.28
N ASN A 292 33.34 27.57 1.38
CA ASN A 292 33.40 26.37 2.24
C ASN A 292 32.03 25.73 2.50
N GLN A 293 31.03 26.52 2.93
CA GLN A 293 29.68 25.99 3.19
C GLN A 293 28.98 25.48 1.92
N THR A 294 29.17 26.16 0.79
CA THR A 294 28.53 25.83 -0.50
C THR A 294 29.16 24.59 -1.14
N ASP A 295 30.48 24.47 -1.11
CA ASP A 295 31.19 23.33 -1.67
C ASP A 295 30.97 22.06 -0.81
N VAL A 296 31.01 22.18 0.53
CA VAL A 296 30.63 21.09 1.46
C VAL A 296 29.20 20.63 1.22
N ALA A 297 28.25 21.56 1.09
CA ALA A 297 26.86 21.25 0.76
C ALA A 297 26.71 20.63 -0.64
N THR A 298 27.65 20.85 -1.56
CA THR A 298 27.65 20.21 -2.89
C THR A 298 28.13 18.77 -2.80
N ILE A 299 29.23 18.51 -2.09
CA ILE A 299 29.70 17.14 -1.80
C ILE A 299 28.58 16.32 -1.13
N GLN A 300 27.97 16.87 -0.08
CA GLN A 300 26.87 16.21 0.65
C GLN A 300 25.66 15.92 -0.25
N ARG A 301 25.21 16.89 -1.07
CA ARG A 301 24.09 16.69 -2.02
C ARG A 301 24.39 15.62 -3.07
N GLY A 302 25.62 15.50 -3.55
CA GLY A 302 26.03 14.46 -4.50
C GLY A 302 25.77 13.06 -3.94
N PHE A 303 26.23 12.78 -2.72
CA PHE A 303 25.95 11.50 -2.06
C PHE A 303 24.46 11.34 -1.71
N GLU A 304 23.79 12.38 -1.19
CA GLU A 304 22.38 12.28 -0.79
C GLU A 304 21.43 12.03 -1.99
N SER A 305 21.78 12.55 -3.18
CA SER A 305 21.08 12.25 -4.44
C SER A 305 21.11 10.75 -4.77
N ILE A 306 22.27 10.10 -4.61
CA ILE A 306 22.42 8.65 -4.83
C ILE A 306 21.58 7.87 -3.81
N ARG A 307 21.68 8.21 -2.52
CA ARG A 307 20.90 7.58 -1.43
C ARG A 307 19.39 7.68 -1.69
N THR A 308 18.91 8.88 -2.01
CA THR A 308 17.49 9.17 -2.26
C THR A 308 16.98 8.39 -3.48
N ASN A 309 17.67 8.47 -4.62
CA ASN A 309 17.30 7.74 -5.84
C ASN A 309 17.18 6.23 -5.61
N ILE A 310 18.06 5.63 -4.81
CA ILE A 310 18.02 4.20 -4.55
C ILE A 310 16.85 3.83 -3.62
N SER A 311 16.54 4.67 -2.62
CA SER A 311 15.34 4.51 -1.80
C SER A 311 14.06 4.62 -2.64
N ASP A 312 13.96 5.66 -3.48
CA ASP A 312 12.81 5.91 -4.35
C ASP A 312 12.60 4.76 -5.35
N ILE A 313 13.66 4.28 -6.01
CA ILE A 313 13.50 3.23 -7.01
C ILE A 313 13.16 1.88 -6.39
N MET A 314 13.74 1.52 -5.24
CA MET A 314 13.38 0.29 -4.52
C MET A 314 11.91 0.32 -4.09
N ASN A 315 11.41 1.48 -3.65
CA ASN A 315 10.01 1.67 -3.30
C ASN A 315 9.07 1.57 -4.53
N ILE A 316 9.36 2.30 -5.61
CA ILE A 316 8.54 2.34 -6.84
C ILE A 316 8.52 0.96 -7.52
N THR A 317 9.68 0.37 -7.77
CA THR A 317 9.79 -0.91 -8.48
C THR A 317 9.34 -2.08 -7.61
N GLY A 318 9.64 -2.05 -6.30
CA GLY A 318 9.09 -2.98 -5.33
C GLY A 318 7.57 -2.99 -5.37
N THR A 319 6.92 -1.82 -5.24
CA THR A 319 5.45 -1.69 -5.30
C THR A 319 4.86 -2.32 -6.56
N GLN A 320 5.49 -2.10 -7.73
CA GLN A 320 5.08 -2.71 -8.99
C GLN A 320 5.19 -4.25 -8.97
N PHE A 321 6.29 -4.78 -8.44
CA PHE A 321 6.52 -6.23 -8.32
C PHE A 321 5.51 -6.89 -7.36
N TYR A 322 5.32 -6.34 -6.15
CA TYR A 322 4.34 -6.88 -5.19
C TYR A 322 2.91 -6.80 -5.74
N THR A 323 2.57 -5.76 -6.51
CA THR A 323 1.26 -5.66 -7.19
C THR A 323 1.03 -6.82 -8.17
N GLU A 324 1.98 -7.10 -9.06
CA GLU A 324 1.86 -8.21 -10.02
C GLU A 324 1.94 -9.59 -9.33
N MET A 325 2.67 -9.71 -8.22
CA MET A 325 2.73 -10.93 -7.41
C MET A 325 1.39 -11.24 -6.74
N HIS A 326 0.79 -10.26 -6.04
CA HIS A 326 -0.55 -10.40 -5.47
C HIS A 326 -1.61 -10.65 -6.55
N ALA A 327 -1.45 -10.09 -7.75
CA ALA A 327 -2.35 -10.34 -8.87
C ALA A 327 -2.24 -11.79 -9.40
N ALA A 328 -1.07 -12.43 -9.29
CA ALA A 328 -0.88 -13.87 -9.57
C ALA A 328 -1.40 -14.76 -8.42
N GLU A 329 -1.22 -14.35 -7.16
CA GLU A 329 -1.78 -15.03 -5.99
C GLU A 329 -3.32 -15.03 -6.00
N ASP A 330 -3.95 -13.91 -6.34
CA ASP A 330 -5.41 -13.77 -6.40
C ASP A 330 -6.03 -14.60 -7.54
N ALA A 331 -5.32 -14.72 -8.68
CA ALA A 331 -5.68 -15.62 -9.77
C ALA A 331 -5.62 -17.10 -9.33
N LEU A 332 -4.56 -17.49 -8.60
CA LEU A 332 -4.42 -18.84 -8.06
C LEU A 332 -5.50 -19.16 -7.01
N ALA A 333 -5.76 -18.22 -6.10
CA ALA A 333 -6.81 -18.33 -5.10
C ALA A 333 -8.21 -18.46 -5.74
N THR A 334 -8.50 -17.67 -6.78
CA THR A 334 -9.74 -17.79 -7.56
C THR A 334 -9.85 -19.16 -8.23
N MET A 335 -8.76 -19.70 -8.77
CA MET A 335 -8.75 -21.05 -9.37
C MET A 335 -9.02 -22.16 -8.34
N PHE A 336 -8.51 -22.03 -7.10
CA PHE A 336 -8.83 -22.98 -6.02
C PHE A 336 -10.29 -22.89 -5.57
N LEU A 337 -10.80 -21.67 -5.36
CA LEU A 337 -12.20 -21.41 -5.04
C LEU A 337 -13.15 -21.98 -6.12
N ALA A 338 -12.74 -21.90 -7.40
CA ALA A 338 -13.51 -22.41 -8.53
C ALA A 338 -13.62 -23.94 -8.62
N ARG A 339 -12.85 -24.70 -7.81
CA ARG A 339 -12.78 -26.18 -7.81
C ARG A 339 -12.76 -26.82 -9.20
N ASN A 340 -12.13 -26.18 -10.18
CA ASN A 340 -12.03 -26.71 -11.53
C ASN A 340 -11.35 -28.09 -11.49
N SER A 341 -11.81 -29.06 -12.31
CA SER A 341 -11.16 -30.35 -12.50
C SER A 341 -9.66 -30.25 -12.83
N PHE A 342 -9.23 -29.13 -13.42
CA PHE A 342 -7.83 -28.83 -13.74
C PHE A 342 -7.06 -28.13 -12.61
N ALA A 343 -7.71 -27.63 -11.55
CA ALA A 343 -7.08 -26.80 -10.52
C ALA A 343 -5.88 -27.48 -9.85
N ALA A 344 -5.97 -28.79 -9.57
CA ALA A 344 -4.86 -29.57 -8.98
C ALA A 344 -3.68 -29.81 -9.94
N GLN A 345 -3.90 -29.74 -11.25
CA GLN A 345 -2.85 -29.83 -12.27
C GLN A 345 -2.19 -28.46 -12.49
N CYS A 346 -3.01 -27.42 -12.68
CA CYS A 346 -2.56 -26.04 -12.86
C CYS A 346 -1.78 -25.52 -11.62
N SER A 347 -2.23 -25.82 -10.41
CA SER A 347 -1.57 -25.35 -9.18
C SER A 347 -0.16 -25.92 -9.02
N ARG A 348 0.02 -27.23 -9.24
CA ARG A 348 1.34 -27.90 -9.18
C ARG A 348 2.34 -27.29 -10.15
N ASN A 349 1.89 -26.86 -11.33
CA ASN A 349 2.74 -26.29 -12.36
C ASN A 349 3.11 -24.82 -12.11
N HIS A 350 2.26 -24.05 -11.42
CA HIS A 350 2.42 -22.59 -11.30
C HIS A 350 2.79 -22.08 -9.90
N ILE A 351 2.47 -22.80 -8.81
CA ILE A 351 2.89 -22.45 -7.45
C ILE A 351 4.42 -22.25 -7.37
N PRO A 352 5.28 -23.17 -7.89
CA PRO A 352 6.71 -22.98 -7.83
C PRO A 352 7.17 -21.76 -8.63
N SER A 353 6.48 -21.39 -9.71
CA SER A 353 6.86 -20.25 -10.55
C SER A 353 6.63 -18.90 -9.87
N ILE A 354 5.58 -18.77 -9.07
CA ILE A 354 5.31 -17.53 -8.31
C ILE A 354 6.41 -17.34 -7.24
N THR A 355 6.62 -18.34 -6.39
CA THR A 355 7.60 -18.25 -5.28
C THR A 355 9.05 -18.20 -5.77
N ALA A 356 9.40 -18.92 -6.84
CA ALA A 356 10.74 -18.86 -7.43
C ALA A 356 11.07 -17.54 -8.13
N SER A 357 10.11 -16.64 -8.34
CA SER A 357 10.38 -15.31 -8.92
C SER A 357 11.02 -14.33 -7.92
N LEU A 358 10.85 -14.56 -6.60
CA LEU A 358 11.33 -13.64 -5.56
C LEU A 358 12.84 -13.74 -5.32
N ALA A 359 13.38 -14.95 -5.17
CA ALA A 359 14.79 -15.14 -4.82
C ALA A 359 15.80 -14.66 -5.89
N PRO A 360 15.57 -14.88 -7.21
CA PRO A 360 16.42 -14.30 -8.26
C PRO A 360 16.38 -12.78 -8.26
N LEU A 361 15.19 -12.17 -8.10
CA LEU A 361 15.07 -10.71 -8.03
C LEU A 361 15.82 -10.12 -6.83
N GLN A 362 15.72 -10.75 -5.66
CA GLN A 362 16.52 -10.37 -4.48
C GLN A 362 18.02 -10.48 -4.77
N GLY A 363 18.48 -11.56 -5.40
CA GLY A 363 19.88 -11.75 -5.79
C GLY A 363 20.40 -10.71 -6.79
N GLU A 364 19.61 -10.36 -7.79
CA GLU A 364 19.95 -9.31 -8.77
C GLU A 364 19.98 -7.92 -8.13
N ILE A 365 19.00 -7.55 -7.30
CA ILE A 365 19.00 -6.26 -6.58
C ILE A 365 20.23 -6.16 -5.66
N VAL A 366 20.53 -7.21 -4.90
CA VAL A 366 21.76 -7.28 -4.07
C VAL A 366 23.02 -7.12 -4.93
N THR A 367 23.04 -7.70 -6.13
CA THR A 367 24.16 -7.58 -7.08
C THR A 367 24.29 -6.16 -7.63
N CYS A 368 23.17 -5.50 -8.01
CA CYS A 368 23.14 -4.10 -8.42
C CYS A 368 23.69 -3.17 -7.32
N LEU A 369 23.20 -3.32 -6.09
CA LEU A 369 23.62 -2.51 -4.94
C LEU A 369 25.09 -2.78 -4.55
N SER A 370 25.53 -4.03 -4.60
CA SER A 370 26.93 -4.39 -4.31
C SER A 370 27.90 -3.82 -5.34
N ARG A 371 27.51 -3.76 -6.63
CA ARG A 371 28.30 -3.08 -7.67
C ARG A 371 28.40 -1.58 -7.41
N GLU A 372 27.29 -0.92 -7.10
CA GLU A 372 27.33 0.52 -6.83
C GLU A 372 28.09 0.86 -5.54
N ARG A 373 28.02 0.02 -4.51
CA ARG A 373 28.85 0.14 -3.29
C ARG A 373 30.35 0.19 -3.59
N LEU A 374 30.81 -0.54 -4.62
CA LEU A 374 32.20 -0.52 -5.10
C LEU A 374 32.52 0.71 -5.98
N HIS A 375 31.53 1.53 -6.33
CA HIS A 375 31.68 2.76 -7.10
C HIS A 375 31.58 4.02 -6.23
N LEU A 376 30.93 3.99 -5.06
CA LEU A 376 30.86 5.13 -4.14
C LEU A 376 32.23 5.78 -3.83
N PRO A 377 33.32 5.03 -3.57
CA PRO A 377 34.62 5.64 -3.28
C PRO A 377 35.18 6.45 -4.45
N ARG A 378 34.71 6.24 -5.70
CA ARG A 378 35.14 7.02 -6.87
C ARG A 378 34.75 8.48 -6.76
N LEU A 379 33.61 8.79 -6.14
CA LEU A 379 33.21 10.18 -5.91
C LEU A 379 34.19 10.85 -4.94
N GLY A 380 34.52 10.18 -3.82
CA GLY A 380 35.54 10.64 -2.88
C GLY A 380 36.97 10.68 -3.45
N GLU A 381 37.31 9.80 -4.39
CA GLU A 381 38.58 9.77 -5.12
C GLU A 381 38.67 10.93 -6.13
N ASN A 382 37.59 11.21 -6.86
CA ASN A 382 37.54 12.29 -7.84
C ASN A 382 37.53 13.67 -7.14
N VAL A 383 36.83 13.81 -6.01
CA VAL A 383 37.00 14.94 -5.08
C VAL A 383 38.47 15.09 -4.68
N ASN A 384 39.12 14.00 -4.25
CA ASN A 384 40.52 14.03 -3.84
C ASN A 384 41.49 14.43 -4.97
N LYS A 385 41.23 14.07 -6.23
CA LYS A 385 42.05 14.50 -7.39
C LYS A 385 42.01 16.01 -7.59
N VAL A 386 40.83 16.63 -7.50
CA VAL A 386 40.70 18.09 -7.59
C VAL A 386 41.39 18.78 -6.41
N LEU A 387 41.23 18.24 -5.20
CA LEU A 387 41.90 18.75 -4.00
C LEU A 387 43.42 18.61 -4.06
N GLN A 388 43.95 17.54 -4.68
CA GLN A 388 45.40 17.38 -4.87
C GLN A 388 45.97 18.40 -5.84
N LEU A 389 45.28 18.70 -6.95
CA LEU A 389 45.67 19.77 -7.87
C LEU A 389 45.74 21.13 -7.13
N LEU A 390 44.70 21.44 -6.37
CA LEU A 390 44.59 22.66 -5.56
C LEU A 390 45.69 22.77 -4.50
N GLN A 391 46.06 21.65 -3.85
CA GLN A 391 47.21 21.60 -2.93
C GLN A 391 48.55 21.82 -3.64
N THR A 392 48.80 21.15 -4.78
CA THR A 392 50.05 21.31 -5.53
C THR A 392 50.22 22.75 -6.01
N ASN A 393 49.21 23.32 -6.66
CA ASN A 393 49.24 24.68 -7.16
C ASN A 393 49.42 25.71 -6.02
N ASN A 394 48.84 25.44 -4.84
CA ASN A 394 49.06 26.26 -3.65
C ASN A 394 50.50 26.19 -3.11
N VAL A 395 51.11 25.00 -3.05
CA VAL A 395 52.47 24.82 -2.52
C VAL A 395 53.51 25.51 -3.40
N ASP A 396 53.39 25.35 -4.73
CA ASP A 396 54.28 26.00 -5.68
C ASP A 396 54.15 27.53 -5.57
N PHE A 397 52.91 28.04 -5.58
CA PHE A 397 52.64 29.47 -5.50
C PHE A 397 53.05 30.11 -4.14
N ALA A 398 52.88 29.40 -3.02
CA ALA A 398 53.38 29.83 -1.71
C ALA A 398 54.93 29.84 -1.64
N ALA A 399 55.59 28.98 -2.41
CA ALA A 399 57.05 29.00 -2.57
C ALA A 399 57.50 30.21 -3.41
N ASP A 400 56.79 30.57 -4.47
CA ASP A 400 57.10 31.74 -5.30
C ASP A 400 56.94 33.06 -4.54
N ILE A 401 55.87 33.22 -3.73
CA ILE A 401 55.74 34.32 -2.77
C ILE A 401 56.96 34.37 -1.84
N SER A 402 57.31 33.23 -1.25
CA SER A 402 58.47 33.13 -0.34
C SER A 402 59.80 33.43 -1.05
N SER A 403 59.89 33.23 -2.36
CA SER A 403 61.14 33.35 -3.11
C SER A 403 61.71 34.76 -3.10
N CYS A 404 60.87 35.80 -2.99
CA CYS A 404 61.34 37.19 -2.93
C CYS A 404 62.23 37.45 -1.71
N THR A 405 62.09 36.70 -0.61
CA THR A 405 62.91 36.92 0.60
C THR A 405 64.39 36.58 0.44
N ARG A 406 64.81 36.03 -0.72
CA ARG A 406 66.21 35.75 -1.04
C ARG A 406 67.02 37.01 -1.38
N PHE A 407 66.37 38.13 -1.71
CA PHE A 407 67.06 39.35 -2.12
C PHE A 407 67.58 40.13 -0.89
N PRO A 408 68.89 40.36 -0.75
CA PRO A 408 69.46 40.92 0.47
C PRO A 408 69.23 42.43 0.57
N LEU A 409 68.69 42.88 1.71
CA LEU A 409 68.45 44.29 2.05
C LEU A 409 69.69 45.03 2.60
N ALA A 410 70.86 44.39 2.59
CA ALA A 410 72.00 44.77 3.43
C ALA A 410 72.94 45.86 2.82
N SER A 411 72.64 46.43 1.65
CA SER A 411 73.50 47.44 1.02
C SER A 411 72.70 48.45 0.18
N PRO A 412 73.06 49.76 0.14
CA PRO A 412 72.28 50.79 -0.56
C PRO A 412 72.39 50.78 -2.10
N ASN A 413 72.87 49.69 -2.71
CA ASN A 413 72.90 49.58 -4.16
C ASN A 413 71.52 49.21 -4.68
N ASP A 414 70.90 50.13 -5.44
CA ASP A 414 69.52 50.04 -5.97
C ASP A 414 69.16 48.70 -6.60
N GLN A 415 70.13 47.96 -7.14
CA GLN A 415 69.91 46.67 -7.80
C GLN A 415 69.22 45.62 -6.90
N GLY A 416 69.58 45.51 -5.62
CA GLY A 416 68.96 44.54 -4.71
C GLY A 416 67.52 44.93 -4.34
N LEU A 417 67.29 46.22 -4.12
CA LEU A 417 65.97 46.79 -3.86
C LEU A 417 65.04 46.67 -5.08
N ASN A 418 65.55 46.95 -6.27
CA ASN A 418 64.81 46.82 -7.53
C ASN A 418 64.49 45.36 -7.87
N GLN A 419 65.36 44.41 -7.54
CA GLN A 419 65.08 42.97 -7.68
C GLN A 419 63.99 42.50 -6.71
N ALA A 420 64.05 42.94 -5.44
CA ALA A 420 62.98 42.67 -4.48
C ALA A 420 61.65 43.29 -4.90
N ARG A 421 61.66 44.55 -5.36
CA ARG A 421 60.49 45.25 -5.91
C ARG A 421 59.87 44.51 -7.08
N GLY A 422 60.65 44.22 -8.14
CA GLY A 422 60.11 43.53 -9.32
C GLY A 422 59.57 42.14 -9.03
N CYS A 423 60.17 41.41 -8.07
CA CYS A 423 59.65 40.15 -7.57
C CYS A 423 58.29 40.35 -6.87
N LEU A 424 58.21 41.31 -5.95
CA LEU A 424 56.97 41.62 -5.23
C LEU A 424 55.85 42.13 -6.17
N GLU A 425 56.17 42.96 -7.15
CA GLU A 425 55.22 43.44 -8.17
C GLU A 425 54.65 42.28 -8.98
N THR A 426 55.51 41.38 -9.47
CA THR A 426 55.09 40.17 -10.21
C THR A 426 54.20 39.27 -9.34
N ASN A 427 54.61 39.03 -8.09
CA ASN A 427 53.87 38.17 -7.17
C ASN A 427 52.50 38.74 -6.76
N VAL A 428 52.32 40.08 -6.70
CA VAL A 428 50.98 40.68 -6.50
C VAL A 428 50.06 40.38 -7.69
N ASP A 429 50.55 40.51 -8.92
CA ASP A 429 49.76 40.23 -10.12
C ASP A 429 49.42 38.75 -10.23
N GLU A 430 50.36 37.86 -9.92
CA GLU A 430 50.13 36.41 -9.85
C GLU A 430 49.17 36.01 -8.72
N LEU A 431 49.25 36.66 -7.55
CA LEU A 431 48.31 36.44 -6.42
C LEU A 431 46.86 36.80 -6.79
N ASN A 432 46.66 37.86 -7.58
CA ASN A 432 45.34 38.23 -8.09
C ASN A 432 44.81 37.22 -9.14
N GLN A 433 45.71 36.60 -9.93
CA GLN A 433 45.34 35.54 -10.89
C GLN A 433 45.08 34.20 -10.19
N TYR A 434 45.86 33.88 -9.16
CA TYR A 434 45.75 32.64 -8.39
C TYR A 434 44.39 32.49 -7.70
N GLY A 435 43.78 33.59 -7.26
CA GLY A 435 42.39 33.60 -6.78
C GLY A 435 41.41 33.05 -7.83
N GLN A 436 41.53 33.46 -9.09
CA GLN A 436 40.66 32.99 -10.18
C GLN A 436 40.91 31.50 -10.52
N LEU A 437 42.16 31.04 -10.41
CA LEU A 437 42.51 29.63 -10.57
C LEU A 437 41.83 28.77 -9.49
N LEU A 438 41.91 29.19 -8.22
CA LEU A 438 41.22 28.55 -7.10
C LEU A 438 39.70 28.49 -7.33
N SER A 439 39.06 29.58 -7.78
CA SER A 439 37.63 29.57 -8.10
C SER A 439 37.30 28.51 -9.16
N SER A 440 38.09 28.48 -10.24
CA SER A 440 37.91 27.55 -11.36
C SER A 440 38.08 26.08 -10.95
N GLU A 441 39.07 25.75 -10.11
CA GLU A 441 39.26 24.39 -9.60
C GLU A 441 38.13 23.96 -8.66
N LEU A 442 37.63 24.87 -7.82
CA LEU A 442 36.48 24.60 -6.95
C LEU A 442 35.15 24.50 -7.73
N ASP A 443 35.03 25.16 -8.89
CA ASP A 443 33.88 24.95 -9.79
C ASP A 443 33.95 23.60 -10.54
N GLN A 444 35.17 23.13 -10.85
CA GLN A 444 35.39 21.77 -11.35
C GLN A 444 35.00 20.71 -10.30
N LEU A 445 35.30 20.93 -9.01
CA LEU A 445 34.86 20.05 -7.92
C LEU A 445 33.34 19.83 -7.94
N GLN A 446 32.56 20.91 -8.06
CA GLN A 446 31.10 20.84 -8.12
C GLN A 446 30.62 20.04 -9.35
N THR A 447 31.23 20.29 -10.51
CA THR A 447 30.93 19.58 -11.77
C THR A 447 31.23 18.08 -11.66
N VAL A 448 32.38 17.72 -11.09
CA VAL A 448 32.83 16.33 -10.92
C VAL A 448 31.97 15.54 -9.94
N VAL A 449 31.58 16.16 -8.82
CA VAL A 449 30.65 15.57 -7.84
C VAL A 449 29.29 15.29 -8.50
N GLN A 450 28.76 16.25 -9.24
CA GLN A 450 27.46 16.11 -9.91
C GLN A 450 27.49 14.99 -10.97
N LEU A 451 28.52 14.97 -11.83
CA LEU A 451 28.63 13.96 -12.90
C LEU A 451 28.77 12.52 -12.37
N GLU A 452 29.53 12.27 -11.30
CA GLU A 452 29.62 10.92 -10.72
C GLU A 452 28.33 10.53 -9.98
N ALA A 453 27.65 11.49 -9.33
CA ALA A 453 26.35 11.26 -8.71
C ALA A 453 25.28 10.91 -9.78
N ASP A 454 25.20 11.65 -10.88
CA ASP A 454 24.27 11.38 -11.98
C ASP A 454 24.58 10.04 -12.66
N ALA A 455 25.85 9.70 -12.84
CA ALA A 455 26.26 8.39 -13.36
C ALA A 455 25.87 7.24 -12.42
N SER A 456 26.01 7.43 -11.09
CA SER A 456 25.59 6.47 -10.06
C SER A 456 24.06 6.27 -10.03
N VAL A 457 23.31 7.37 -10.09
CA VAL A 457 21.86 7.41 -10.23
C VAL A 457 21.42 6.64 -11.47
N PHE A 458 22.05 6.89 -12.63
CA PHE A 458 21.74 6.18 -13.88
C PHE A 458 22.03 4.68 -13.80
N ARG A 459 23.20 4.28 -13.31
CA ARG A 459 23.62 2.86 -13.18
C ARG A 459 22.65 2.07 -12.31
N THR A 460 22.34 2.59 -11.13
CA THR A 460 21.42 1.94 -10.18
C THR A 460 20.00 1.89 -10.71
N ASN A 461 19.55 2.96 -11.37
CA ASN A 461 18.21 3.03 -11.94
C ASN A 461 18.04 1.96 -13.04
N LEU A 462 18.97 1.91 -14.00
CA LEU A 462 18.96 0.92 -15.08
C LEU A 462 18.95 -0.52 -14.54
N CYS A 463 19.86 -0.82 -13.60
CA CYS A 463 20.02 -2.17 -13.06
C CYS A 463 18.77 -2.66 -12.30
N ILE A 464 18.32 -1.91 -11.29
CA ILE A 464 17.18 -2.31 -10.44
C ILE A 464 15.87 -2.32 -11.25
N LYS A 465 15.65 -1.32 -12.10
CA LYS A 465 14.44 -1.22 -12.92
C LYS A 465 14.35 -2.32 -13.96
N GLN A 466 15.46 -2.73 -14.56
CA GLN A 466 15.47 -3.84 -15.51
C GLN A 466 15.08 -5.14 -14.81
N SER A 467 15.81 -5.55 -13.77
CA SER A 467 15.54 -6.80 -13.04
C SER A 467 14.12 -6.87 -12.50
N THR A 468 13.60 -5.76 -11.96
CA THR A 468 12.24 -5.73 -11.40
C THR A 468 11.16 -5.75 -12.49
N ASN A 469 11.38 -5.09 -13.63
CA ASN A 469 10.44 -5.18 -14.77
C ASN A 469 10.42 -6.57 -15.40
N GLU A 470 11.57 -7.24 -15.49
CA GLU A 470 11.66 -8.63 -15.97
C GLU A 470 10.88 -9.56 -15.04
N ALA A 471 11.12 -9.48 -13.71
CA ALA A 471 10.40 -10.27 -12.71
C ALA A 471 8.88 -9.99 -12.68
N ALA A 472 8.48 -8.72 -12.73
CA ALA A 472 7.07 -8.34 -12.82
C ALA A 472 6.40 -8.84 -14.13
N SER A 473 7.13 -8.83 -15.24
CA SER A 473 6.64 -9.37 -16.53
C SER A 473 6.49 -10.89 -16.50
N LEU A 474 7.37 -11.61 -15.80
CA LEU A 474 7.25 -13.05 -15.55
C LEU A 474 6.02 -13.36 -14.71
N LEU A 475 5.80 -12.65 -13.60
CA LEU A 475 4.59 -12.80 -12.76
C LEU A 475 3.31 -12.55 -13.55
N LYS A 476 3.27 -11.50 -14.38
CA LYS A 476 2.15 -11.22 -15.29
C LYS A 476 1.92 -12.31 -16.34
N GLY A 477 3.00 -12.94 -16.81
CA GLY A 477 2.95 -14.13 -17.66
C GLY A 477 2.38 -15.36 -16.94
N ILE A 478 2.81 -15.60 -15.70
CA ILE A 478 2.31 -16.66 -14.83
C ILE A 478 0.81 -16.46 -14.55
N GLN A 479 0.38 -15.25 -14.17
CA GLN A 479 -1.03 -14.90 -13.96
C GLN A 479 -1.90 -15.22 -15.19
N ARG A 480 -1.46 -14.81 -16.39
CA ARG A 480 -2.17 -15.13 -17.65
C ARG A 480 -2.24 -16.63 -17.91
N THR A 481 -1.20 -17.38 -17.54
CA THR A 481 -1.14 -18.83 -17.74
C THR A 481 -2.04 -19.57 -16.75
N ILE A 482 -2.08 -19.13 -15.47
CA ILE A 482 -3.05 -19.61 -14.47
C ILE A 482 -4.48 -19.39 -14.96
N ASN A 483 -4.81 -18.17 -15.39
CA ASN A 483 -6.14 -17.84 -15.90
C ASN A 483 -6.52 -18.66 -17.15
N ARG A 484 -5.55 -18.99 -18.02
CA ARG A 484 -5.76 -19.87 -19.17
C ARG A 484 -5.96 -21.32 -18.75
N CYS A 485 -5.11 -21.87 -17.90
CA CYS A 485 -5.18 -23.23 -17.41
C CYS A 485 -6.50 -23.48 -16.64
N ALA A 486 -6.98 -22.48 -15.90
CA ALA A 486 -8.29 -22.46 -15.24
C ALA A 486 -9.50 -22.44 -16.21
N VAL A 487 -9.29 -22.31 -17.53
CA VAL A 487 -10.33 -22.41 -18.56
C VAL A 487 -10.11 -23.61 -19.49
N THR A 488 -8.87 -23.86 -19.93
CA THR A 488 -8.55 -24.87 -20.96
C THR A 488 -7.92 -26.16 -20.44
N GLY A 489 -7.52 -26.23 -19.16
CA GLY A 489 -6.76 -27.36 -18.62
C GLY A 489 -5.35 -27.54 -19.22
N MET A 490 -4.83 -26.47 -19.83
CA MET A 490 -3.55 -26.38 -20.55
C MET A 490 -2.85 -25.08 -20.18
#